data_AF-A0A7S3VQH9-F1
#
_entry.id   AF-A0A7S3VQH9-F1
#
_cell.length_a   1.000
_cell.length_b   1.000
_cell.length_c   1.000
_cell.angle_alpha   90.00
_cell.angle_beta   90.00
_cell.angle_gamma   90.00
#
_symmetry.space_group_name_H-M   'P 1'
#
loop_
_entity.id
_entity.type
_entity.pdbx_description
1 polymer ?
#
loop_
_entity_poly.entity_id
_entity_poly.type
_entity_poly.pdbx_seq_one_letter_code
_entity_poly.pdbx_strand_id
1 'polypeptide(L)'
;MGALLTDPVRTPQARRGARLRTALLKAGVSPHNGDAKLINCRGLGTCGTCAVQISGTVFPAELTSAEKLRLNFPPHRPPNNQRLRLACQVKLQGDVNVVKYDQFWGQGSLPLGPLRQQPTDVARQQPVSSLEAPNRFKSTEGDDEKEMESGKIAEEPKSRLGLSCMPLGGLEFFLDSESGVK
;
A
#
# COMPACT_ATOMS: atom_id res chain seq x y z
N MET A 1 29.06 -31.34 4.50
CA MET A 1 29.21 -30.09 3.73
C MET A 1 27.88 -29.83 3.04
N GLY A 2 27.02 -29.00 3.65
CA GLY A 2 25.65 -28.76 3.16
C GLY A 2 25.64 -27.70 2.08
N ALA A 3 25.06 -28.02 0.92
CA ALA A 3 24.91 -27.08 -0.18
C ALA A 3 24.06 -25.87 0.24
N LEU A 4 24.59 -24.66 0.04
CA LEU A 4 23.76 -23.45 -0.01
C LEU A 4 22.83 -23.60 -1.21
N LEU A 5 21.58 -23.99 -0.95
CA LEU A 5 20.50 -23.82 -1.91
C LEU A 5 20.28 -22.31 -2.07
N THR A 6 20.96 -21.72 -3.06
CA THR A 6 20.63 -20.38 -3.54
C THR A 6 19.21 -20.45 -4.09
N ASP A 7 18.26 -19.80 -3.41
CA ASP A 7 16.89 -19.72 -3.91
C ASP A 7 16.88 -19.24 -5.36
N PRO A 8 16.11 -19.90 -6.25
CA PRO A 8 15.92 -19.37 -7.59
C PRO A 8 15.23 -18.02 -7.52
N VAL A 9 15.81 -17.03 -8.21
CA VAL A 9 15.19 -15.72 -8.42
C VAL A 9 13.87 -15.93 -9.17
N ARG A 10 12.77 -15.39 -8.64
CA ARG A 10 11.47 -15.40 -9.33
C ARG A 10 11.39 -14.27 -10.33
N THR A 11 11.13 -14.61 -11.59
CA THR A 11 11.03 -13.65 -12.70
C THR A 11 9.65 -13.71 -13.36
N PRO A 12 8.60 -13.21 -12.69
CA PRO A 12 7.25 -13.25 -13.23
C PRO A 12 7.05 -12.24 -14.37
N GLN A 13 6.22 -12.61 -15.35
CA GLN A 13 5.90 -11.76 -16.50
C GLN A 13 4.69 -10.88 -16.19
N ALA A 14 4.74 -9.62 -16.65
CA ALA A 14 3.64 -8.68 -16.54
C ALA A 14 3.56 -7.80 -17.79
N ARG A 15 2.35 -7.37 -18.15
CA ARG A 15 2.15 -6.42 -19.25
C ARG A 15 2.68 -5.05 -18.87
N ARG A 16 3.28 -4.33 -19.83
CA ARG A 16 3.54 -2.89 -19.72
C ARG A 16 2.25 -2.16 -19.32
N GLY A 17 2.38 -1.18 -18.43
CA GLY A 17 1.27 -0.41 -17.86
C GLY A 17 0.54 -1.11 -16.70
N ALA A 18 0.83 -2.37 -16.40
CA ALA A 18 0.25 -3.05 -15.24
C ALA A 18 0.71 -2.39 -13.93
N ARG A 19 -0.20 -2.26 -12.97
CA ARG A 19 0.13 -1.84 -11.59
C ARG A 19 1.00 -2.92 -10.93
N LEU A 20 2.14 -2.51 -10.36
CA LEU A 20 3.14 -3.46 -9.83
C LEU A 20 2.55 -4.40 -8.77
N ARG A 21 1.79 -3.88 -7.79
CA ARG A 21 1.12 -4.73 -6.78
C ARG A 21 0.24 -5.80 -7.41
N THR A 22 -0.54 -5.43 -8.42
CA THR A 22 -1.46 -6.37 -9.08
C THR A 22 -0.69 -7.42 -9.88
N ALA A 23 0.37 -7.02 -10.58
CA ALA A 23 1.23 -7.93 -11.32
C ALA A 23 1.89 -8.97 -10.39
N LEU A 24 2.46 -8.52 -9.26
CA LEU A 24 3.04 -9.40 -8.26
C LEU A 24 2.01 -10.41 -7.72
N LEU A 25 0.84 -9.92 -7.30
CA LEU A 25 -0.19 -10.79 -6.73
C LEU A 25 -0.73 -11.81 -7.73
N LYS A 26 -0.89 -11.43 -9.01
CA LYS A 26 -1.26 -12.37 -10.08
C LYS A 26 -0.22 -13.45 -10.31
N ALA A 27 1.05 -13.14 -10.05
CA ALA A 27 2.14 -14.10 -10.13
C ALA A 27 2.33 -14.94 -8.85
N GLY A 28 1.39 -14.89 -7.89
CA GLY A 28 1.48 -15.63 -6.62
C GLY A 28 2.50 -15.05 -5.65
N VAL A 29 2.91 -13.79 -5.85
CA VAL A 29 3.96 -13.12 -5.10
C VAL A 29 3.40 -11.89 -4.40
N SER A 30 3.64 -11.75 -3.09
CA SER A 30 3.08 -10.63 -2.32
C SER A 30 4.12 -9.54 -2.06
N PRO A 31 3.80 -8.25 -2.27
CA PRO A 31 4.60 -7.13 -1.77
C PRO A 31 4.36 -6.84 -0.28
N HIS A 32 3.51 -7.63 0.39
CA HIS A 32 3.14 -7.49 1.79
C HIS A 32 3.79 -8.58 2.64
N ASN A 33 4.30 -8.21 3.81
CA ASN A 33 4.97 -9.12 4.75
C ASN A 33 3.97 -9.69 5.76
N GLY A 34 4.13 -10.97 6.13
CA GLY A 34 3.32 -11.63 7.17
C GLY A 34 1.82 -11.36 7.06
N ASP A 35 1.19 -10.98 8.17
CA ASP A 35 -0.25 -10.69 8.22
C ASP A 35 -0.69 -9.49 7.37
N ALA A 36 0.22 -8.60 6.95
CA ALA A 36 -0.12 -7.50 6.04
C ALA A 36 -0.66 -7.99 4.68
N LYS A 37 -0.46 -9.27 4.34
CA LYS A 37 -1.11 -9.93 3.20
C LYS A 37 -2.62 -9.94 3.30
N LEU A 38 -3.16 -10.03 4.52
CA LEU A 38 -4.58 -10.01 4.82
C LEU A 38 -5.05 -8.58 5.14
N ILE A 39 -4.31 -7.87 5.99
CA ILE A 39 -4.63 -6.52 6.44
C ILE A 39 -3.90 -5.44 5.63
N ASN A 40 -4.35 -5.22 4.39
CA ASN A 40 -3.85 -4.12 3.54
C ASN A 40 -4.99 -3.29 2.92
N CYS A 41 -4.65 -2.05 2.53
CA CYS A 41 -5.58 -1.08 1.94
C CYS A 41 -6.03 -1.40 0.50
N ARG A 42 -5.73 -2.59 -0.03
CA ARG A 42 -6.10 -3.04 -1.38
C ARG A 42 -5.67 -2.13 -2.56
N GLY A 43 -4.79 -1.16 -2.31
CA GLY A 43 -4.20 -0.31 -3.33
C GLY A 43 -4.52 1.19 -3.20
N LEU A 44 -5.18 1.61 -2.12
CA LEU A 44 -5.50 3.02 -1.86
C LEU A 44 -4.28 3.91 -1.55
N GLY A 45 -3.11 3.32 -1.28
CA GLY A 45 -1.89 4.07 -0.95
C GLY A 45 -1.79 4.50 0.52
N THR A 46 -2.71 4.08 1.39
CA THR A 46 -2.80 4.56 2.79
C THR A 46 -2.13 3.65 3.82
N CYS A 47 -2.02 2.33 3.58
CA CYS A 47 -1.45 1.43 4.61
C CYS A 47 0.09 1.39 4.63
N GLY A 48 0.75 1.66 3.51
CA GLY A 48 2.22 1.59 3.38
C GLY A 48 2.84 0.19 3.40
N THR A 49 2.04 -0.88 3.52
CA THR A 49 2.57 -2.25 3.68
C THR A 49 3.10 -2.87 2.38
N CYS A 50 2.80 -2.25 1.23
CA CYS A 50 3.35 -2.61 -0.08
C CYS A 50 4.60 -1.80 -0.46
N ALA A 51 5.29 -1.21 0.52
CA ALA A 51 6.54 -0.49 0.27
C ALA A 51 7.62 -1.46 -0.21
N VAL A 52 8.24 -1.12 -1.34
CA VAL A 52 9.30 -1.89 -2.01
C VAL A 52 10.33 -0.92 -2.60
N GLN A 53 11.57 -1.36 -2.74
CA GLN A 53 12.54 -0.67 -3.60
C GLN A 53 12.39 -1.17 -5.03
N ILE A 54 12.51 -0.26 -5.98
CA ILE A 54 12.38 -0.53 -7.41
C ILE A 54 13.63 -0.03 -8.12
N SER A 55 14.22 -0.88 -8.96
CA SER A 55 15.26 -0.49 -9.91
C SER A 55 14.76 -0.78 -11.33
N GLY A 56 14.70 0.25 -12.16
CA GLY A 56 14.11 0.19 -13.50
C GLY A 56 13.00 1.23 -13.70
N THR A 57 12.40 1.26 -14.89
CA THR A 57 11.49 2.33 -15.29
C THR A 57 10.05 2.04 -14.89
N VAL A 58 9.46 2.98 -14.15
CA VAL A 58 8.04 2.95 -13.74
C VAL A 58 7.36 4.27 -14.02
N PHE A 59 6.02 4.26 -14.05
CA PHE A 59 5.20 5.44 -14.15
C PHE A 59 4.22 5.53 -12.96
N PRO A 60 4.09 6.69 -12.30
CA PRO A 60 4.92 7.89 -12.47
C PRO A 60 6.36 7.65 -11.99
N ALA A 61 7.32 8.33 -12.65
CA ALA A 61 8.74 8.23 -12.30
C ALA A 61 8.96 8.78 -10.87
N GLU A 62 8.35 9.93 -10.57
CA GLU A 62 8.37 10.56 -9.24
C GLU A 62 7.32 9.97 -8.29
N LEU A 63 7.50 10.25 -6.99
CA LEU A 63 6.54 9.91 -5.94
C LEU A 63 5.20 10.63 -6.16
N THR A 64 4.10 9.89 -6.10
CA THR A 64 2.75 10.49 -6.03
C THR A 64 2.53 11.22 -4.70
N SER A 65 1.51 12.08 -4.62
CA SER A 65 1.14 12.74 -3.36
C SER A 65 0.81 11.74 -2.24
N ALA A 66 0.14 10.62 -2.58
CA ALA A 66 -0.15 9.55 -1.62
C ALA A 66 1.13 8.86 -1.13
N GLU A 67 2.09 8.62 -2.02
CA GLU A 67 3.39 8.07 -1.64
C GLU A 67 4.17 9.04 -0.75
N LYS A 68 4.26 10.32 -1.12
CA LYS A 68 4.93 11.37 -0.33
C LYS A 68 4.37 11.45 1.07
N LEU A 69 3.04 11.46 1.22
CA LEU A 69 2.42 11.47 2.55
C LEU A 69 2.72 10.17 3.30
N ARG A 70 2.44 9.02 2.69
CA ARG A 70 2.46 7.75 3.42
C ARG A 70 3.87 7.28 3.78
N LEU A 71 4.85 7.51 2.91
CA LEU A 71 6.25 7.12 3.16
C LEU A 71 6.97 8.09 4.11
N ASN A 72 6.39 9.25 4.43
CA ASN A 72 6.85 10.12 5.52
C ASN A 72 6.07 9.93 6.83
N PHE A 73 5.11 9.00 6.86
CA PHE A 73 4.36 8.66 8.07
C PHE A 73 4.90 7.38 8.73
N PRO A 74 4.96 7.29 10.08
CA PRO A 74 5.43 6.11 10.79
C PRO A 74 4.84 4.78 10.27
N PRO A 75 5.64 3.68 10.30
CA PRO A 75 7.01 3.62 10.77
C PRO A 75 8.06 4.04 9.70
N HIS A 76 7.62 4.49 8.53
CA HIS A 76 8.52 4.97 7.47
C HIS A 76 9.04 6.36 7.85
N ARG A 77 10.33 6.58 7.60
CA ARG A 77 11.02 7.86 7.86
C ARG A 77 12.31 7.93 7.07
N PRO A 78 12.83 9.15 6.81
CA PRO A 78 14.18 9.32 6.32
C PRO A 78 15.23 8.66 7.23
N PRO A 79 16.36 8.20 6.66
CA PRO A 79 16.67 8.17 5.22
C PRO A 79 16.06 6.96 4.48
N ASN A 80 15.64 5.92 5.23
CA ASN A 80 15.26 4.63 4.66
C ASN A 80 14.02 4.67 3.76
N ASN A 81 13.14 5.67 3.92
CA ASN A 81 11.96 5.82 3.07
C ASN A 81 12.30 6.29 1.64
N GLN A 82 13.45 6.92 1.42
CA GLN A 82 13.80 7.56 0.13
C GLN A 82 13.99 6.54 -0.99
N ARG A 83 14.41 5.31 -0.66
CA ARG A 83 14.54 4.20 -1.63
C ARG A 83 13.22 3.49 -1.94
N LEU A 84 12.14 3.83 -1.23
CA LEU A 84 10.89 3.06 -1.27
C LEU A 84 9.87 3.71 -2.19
N ARG A 85 9.09 2.85 -2.84
CA ARG A 85 7.89 3.16 -3.61
C ARG A 85 6.74 2.30 -3.10
N LEU A 86 5.51 2.77 -3.26
CA LEU A 86 4.34 1.93 -3.01
C LEU A 86 4.00 1.14 -4.26
N ALA A 87 4.13 -0.19 -4.22
CA ALA A 87 3.87 -1.04 -5.38
C ALA A 87 2.45 -0.85 -5.96
N CYS A 88 1.48 -0.38 -5.18
CA CYS A 88 0.14 -0.10 -5.66
C CYS A 88 -0.02 1.22 -6.44
N GLN A 89 0.93 2.15 -6.30
CA GLN A 89 0.88 3.49 -6.89
C GLN A 89 1.69 3.60 -8.19
N VAL A 90 2.44 2.57 -8.56
CA VAL A 90 3.31 2.55 -9.74
C VAL A 90 2.86 1.54 -10.79
N LYS A 91 3.08 1.89 -12.05
CA LYS A 91 2.87 1.06 -13.25
C LYS A 91 4.21 0.71 -13.89
N LEU A 92 4.32 -0.51 -14.40
CA LEU A 92 5.50 -0.98 -15.10
C LEU A 92 5.65 -0.30 -16.46
N GLN A 93 6.86 0.17 -16.80
CA GLN A 93 7.17 0.66 -18.15
C GLN A 93 8.17 -0.24 -18.90
N GLY A 94 8.88 -1.10 -18.18
CA GLY A 94 9.78 -2.11 -18.72
C GLY A 94 10.10 -3.14 -17.65
N ASP A 95 11.23 -3.82 -17.81
CA ASP A 95 11.75 -4.73 -16.81
C ASP A 95 12.19 -3.96 -15.56
N VAL A 96 11.84 -4.50 -14.40
CA VAL A 96 12.17 -3.90 -13.12
C VAL A 96 12.64 -4.97 -12.15
N ASN A 97 13.64 -4.63 -11.35
CA ASN A 97 13.99 -5.38 -10.16
C ASN A 97 13.24 -4.81 -8.95
N VAL A 98 12.64 -5.67 -8.15
CA VAL A 98 11.82 -5.28 -6.99
C VAL A 98 12.35 -5.99 -5.75
N VAL A 99 12.71 -5.19 -4.75
CA VAL A 99 13.21 -5.68 -3.47
C VAL A 99 12.23 -5.31 -2.38
N LYS A 100 11.79 -6.31 -1.61
CA LYS A 100 11.03 -6.10 -0.37
C LYS A 100 11.96 -6.26 0.82
N TYR A 101 11.86 -5.35 1.77
CA TYR A 101 12.60 -5.41 3.02
C TYR A 101 11.78 -6.08 4.13
N ASP A 102 12.47 -6.49 5.19
CA ASP A 102 11.90 -7.07 6.40
C ASP A 102 11.03 -6.07 7.20
N GLN A 103 10.51 -6.53 8.34
CA GLN A 103 9.52 -5.83 9.18
C GLN A 103 8.14 -5.68 8.55
N PHE A 104 7.12 -5.44 9.36
CA PHE A 104 5.71 -5.50 8.92
C PHE A 104 5.38 -4.58 7.72
N TRP A 105 5.93 -3.35 7.67
CA TRP A 105 5.72 -2.41 6.57
C TRP A 105 6.79 -2.49 5.48
N GLY A 106 7.85 -3.27 5.65
CA GLY A 106 9.03 -3.20 4.79
C GLY A 106 9.95 -2.02 5.11
N GLN A 107 9.90 -1.52 6.34
CA GLN A 107 10.69 -0.37 6.81
C GLN A 107 12.08 -0.76 7.31
N GLY A 108 12.36 -2.05 7.45
CA GLY A 108 13.66 -2.55 7.89
C GLY A 108 14.75 -2.40 6.83
N SER A 109 15.94 -2.90 7.16
CA SER A 109 17.14 -2.80 6.31
C SER A 109 17.48 -4.10 5.59
N LEU A 110 16.92 -5.24 6.02
CA LEU A 110 17.29 -6.55 5.48
C LEU A 110 16.44 -6.87 4.24
N PRO A 111 17.05 -6.98 3.04
CA PRO A 111 16.31 -7.39 1.86
C PRO A 111 15.85 -8.84 2.03
N LEU A 112 14.57 -9.07 1.79
CA LEU A 112 14.02 -10.41 1.71
C LEU A 112 14.38 -10.98 0.33
N GLY A 113 15.02 -12.15 0.31
CA GLY A 113 15.29 -12.91 -0.92
C GLY A 113 14.01 -13.17 -1.74
N PRO A 114 14.12 -13.63 -3.00
CA PRO A 114 13.09 -13.55 -4.05
C PRO A 114 11.67 -13.84 -3.56
N LEU A 115 11.02 -12.78 -3.08
CA LEU A 115 9.80 -12.76 -2.26
C LEU A 115 9.43 -14.12 -1.67
N ARG A 116 10.38 -14.72 -0.93
CA ARG A 116 10.20 -16.03 -0.28
C ARG A 116 8.93 -15.90 0.55
N GLN A 117 8.01 -16.86 0.42
CA GLN A 117 6.91 -16.94 1.37
C GLN A 117 7.57 -16.95 2.75
N GLN A 118 7.19 -16.01 3.60
CA GLN A 118 7.70 -15.94 4.95
C GLN A 118 7.29 -17.25 5.66
N PRO A 119 8.09 -17.78 6.60
CA PRO A 119 7.79 -19.04 7.28
C PRO A 119 6.37 -19.11 7.88
N THR A 120 5.79 -17.97 8.24
CA THR A 120 4.42 -17.82 8.73
C THR A 120 3.34 -18.18 7.70
N ASP A 121 3.65 -18.20 6.41
CA ASP A 121 2.70 -18.50 5.34
C ASP A 121 2.43 -20.00 5.19
N VAL A 122 3.40 -20.85 5.51
CA VAL A 122 3.27 -22.31 5.38
C VAL A 122 2.49 -22.89 6.55
N ALA A 123 2.68 -22.35 7.75
CA ALA A 123 2.01 -22.84 8.96
C ALA A 123 0.50 -22.54 9.02
N ARG A 124 -0.03 -21.65 8.17
CA ARG A 124 -1.44 -21.18 8.22
C ARG A 124 -2.31 -21.66 7.06
N GLN A 125 -1.77 -22.44 6.13
CA GLN A 125 -2.52 -23.03 5.00
C GLN A 125 -3.17 -24.38 5.32
N GLN A 126 -3.49 -24.65 6.59
CA GLN A 126 -4.43 -25.73 6.87
C GLN A 126 -5.78 -25.38 6.21
N PRO A 127 -6.37 -26.27 5.41
CA PRO A 127 -7.64 -25.99 4.78
C PRO A 127 -8.71 -25.84 5.86
N VAL A 128 -9.45 -24.71 5.81
CA VAL A 128 -10.64 -24.45 6.64
C VAL A 128 -11.85 -25.29 6.21
N SER A 129 -11.62 -26.51 5.72
CA SER A 129 -12.64 -27.35 5.09
C SER A 129 -13.46 -28.20 6.05
N SER A 130 -13.69 -27.75 7.30
CA SER A 130 -14.60 -28.48 8.22
C SER A 130 -15.28 -27.59 9.27
N LEU A 131 -15.51 -26.31 8.99
CA LEU A 131 -16.51 -25.55 9.78
C LEU A 131 -17.82 -25.53 9.00
N GLU A 132 -18.60 -26.59 9.14
CA GLU A 132 -20.03 -26.59 8.82
C GLU A 132 -20.71 -25.43 9.55
N ALA A 133 -21.40 -24.59 8.79
CA ALA A 133 -22.23 -23.52 9.32
C ALA A 133 -23.44 -24.11 10.07
N PRO A 134 -23.66 -23.77 11.36
CA PRO A 134 -24.93 -24.11 11.99
C PRO A 134 -26.03 -23.16 11.50
N ASN A 135 -26.96 -23.76 10.74
CA ASN A 135 -28.38 -23.47 10.58
C ASN A 135 -28.91 -22.05 10.85
N ARG A 136 -29.37 -21.46 9.74
CA ARG A 136 -30.62 -20.69 9.55
C ARG A 136 -31.55 -20.64 10.78
N PHE A 137 -31.46 -19.57 11.57
CA PHE A 137 -32.50 -19.19 12.53
C PHE A 137 -33.58 -18.38 11.79
N LYS A 138 -34.81 -18.89 11.81
CA LYS A 138 -36.00 -18.27 11.20
C LYS A 138 -36.40 -17.03 11.99
N SER A 139 -36.76 -15.98 11.26
CA SER A 139 -37.46 -14.80 11.70
C SER A 139 -38.84 -15.13 12.28
N THR A 140 -39.19 -14.47 13.38
CA THR A 140 -40.57 -14.16 13.75
C THR A 140 -40.64 -12.69 14.13
N GLU A 141 -41.51 -11.98 13.43
CA GLU A 141 -41.98 -10.62 13.72
C GLU A 141 -42.65 -10.57 15.10
N GLY A 142 -42.59 -9.39 15.73
CA GLY A 142 -43.20 -9.12 17.03
C GLY A 142 -43.01 -7.66 17.37
N ASP A 143 -44.01 -6.87 16.97
CA ASP A 143 -44.20 -5.46 17.28
C ASP A 143 -44.27 -5.23 18.79
N ASP A 144 -43.69 -4.13 19.28
CA ASP A 144 -44.26 -3.39 20.41
C ASP A 144 -43.65 -1.98 20.47
N GLU A 145 -44.53 -1.03 20.18
CA GLU A 145 -44.33 0.40 20.29
C GLU A 145 -44.23 0.80 21.78
N LYS A 146 -43.30 1.69 22.11
CA LYS A 146 -43.53 2.63 23.21
C LYS A 146 -42.77 3.94 23.08
N GLU A 147 -43.56 4.99 22.92
CA GLU A 147 -43.21 6.40 23.11
C GLU A 147 -42.73 6.72 24.53
N MET A 148 -41.82 7.69 24.64
CA MET A 148 -41.79 8.79 25.62
C MET A 148 -40.53 9.62 25.32
N GLU A 149 -40.62 10.78 24.68
CA GLU A 149 -41.10 12.10 25.13
C GLU A 149 -39.96 13.05 25.55
N SER A 150 -39.83 14.10 24.75
CA SER A 150 -39.47 15.51 25.03
C SER A 150 -38.38 15.87 26.05
N GLY A 151 -37.35 16.55 25.55
CA GLY A 151 -36.54 17.50 26.32
C GLY A 151 -35.78 18.49 25.42
N LYS A 152 -36.35 19.68 25.18
CA LYS A 152 -35.61 20.92 24.81
C LYS A 152 -34.78 21.35 26.04
N ILE A 153 -33.73 22.16 26.05
CA ILE A 153 -33.41 23.50 25.51
C ILE A 153 -31.85 23.61 25.71
N ALA A 154 -30.98 24.22 24.90
CA ALA A 154 -30.80 25.66 24.69
C ALA A 154 -29.61 25.91 23.72
N GLU A 155 -29.75 26.93 22.87
CA GLU A 155 -28.69 27.68 22.16
C GLU A 155 -27.85 28.49 23.19
N GLU A 156 -26.60 28.96 23.03
CA GLU A 156 -25.82 29.67 21.99
C GLU A 156 -24.37 29.84 22.61
N PRO A 157 -23.35 30.60 22.09
CA PRO A 157 -23.06 31.12 20.75
C PRO A 157 -21.61 30.87 20.25
N LYS A 158 -21.37 31.33 19.02
CA LYS A 158 -20.17 31.25 18.16
C LYS A 158 -18.91 31.93 18.71
N SER A 159 -17.75 31.28 18.55
CA SER A 159 -16.43 31.93 18.39
C SER A 159 -15.61 31.10 17.38
N ARG A 160 -15.46 31.52 16.13
CA ARG A 160 -14.51 32.50 15.56
C ARG A 160 -13.04 32.07 15.62
N LEU A 161 -12.69 31.08 14.80
CA LEU A 161 -11.36 30.88 14.21
C LEU A 161 -11.64 30.48 12.74
N GLY A 162 -11.60 31.38 11.77
CA GLY A 162 -10.37 32.00 11.29
C GLY A 162 -9.87 31.25 10.05
N LEU A 163 -10.70 31.20 8.99
CA LEU A 163 -10.21 30.90 7.65
C LEU A 163 -9.38 32.11 7.18
N SER A 164 -8.07 31.97 7.09
CA SER A 164 -7.27 32.80 6.18
C SER A 164 -6.76 31.94 5.03
N CYS A 165 -7.47 32.08 3.92
CA CYS A 165 -6.97 31.87 2.58
C CYS A 165 -5.90 32.93 2.29
N MET A 166 -4.72 32.53 1.82
CA MET A 166 -3.70 33.38 1.20
C MET A 166 -2.80 32.48 0.32
N PRO A 167 -2.15 33.01 -0.74
CA PRO A 167 -2.54 32.66 -2.10
C PRO A 167 -1.54 31.79 -2.88
N LEU A 168 -2.05 31.30 -4.00
CA LEU A 168 -1.32 30.76 -5.15
C LEU A 168 -0.21 31.74 -5.59
N GLY A 169 1.02 31.24 -5.68
CA GLY A 169 2.13 31.90 -6.34
C GLY A 169 2.87 30.87 -7.18
N GLY A 170 2.46 30.76 -8.44
CA GLY A 170 3.29 30.17 -9.48
C GLY A 170 4.35 31.17 -9.92
N LEU A 171 5.51 30.68 -10.35
CA LEU A 171 6.19 31.27 -11.49
C LEU A 171 6.95 30.17 -12.23
N GLU A 172 6.80 30.23 -13.55
CA GLU A 172 7.18 29.23 -14.54
C GLU A 172 8.65 29.34 -14.99
N PHE A 173 9.10 28.20 -15.54
CA PHE A 173 10.06 27.94 -16.63
C PHE A 173 11.05 29.02 -17.12
N PHE A 174 12.27 28.54 -17.40
CA PHE A 174 12.98 28.91 -18.63
C PHE A 174 13.51 27.64 -19.31
N LEU A 175 13.05 27.39 -20.53
CA LEU A 175 13.61 26.49 -21.53
C LEU A 175 14.24 27.39 -22.61
N ASP A 176 15.45 27.07 -23.04
CA ASP A 176 15.88 27.12 -24.44
C ASP A 176 17.17 26.27 -24.52
N SER A 177 17.20 25.14 -25.22
CA SER A 177 17.09 24.92 -26.68
C SER A 177 18.40 25.22 -27.43
N GLU A 178 19.07 24.11 -27.74
CA GLU A 178 19.84 23.75 -28.95
C GLU A 178 20.90 24.67 -29.61
N SER A 179 22.01 23.98 -29.90
CA SER A 179 22.77 23.97 -31.16
C SER A 179 23.80 25.08 -31.46
N GLY A 180 25.00 24.66 -31.87
CA GLY A 180 26.05 25.55 -32.33
C GLY A 180 27.33 24.82 -32.69
N VAL A 181 27.35 24.24 -33.89
CA VAL A 181 28.52 23.80 -34.66
C VAL A 181 29.61 24.87 -34.66
N LYS A 182 30.87 24.48 -34.39
CA LYS A 182 32.07 24.87 -35.15
C LYS A 182 33.11 23.75 -35.08
#